data_AF-A0A934L0Y0-F1
#
_entry.id   AF-A0A934L0Y0-F1
#
_cell.length_a   1.000
_cell.length_b   1.000
_cell.length_c   1.000
_cell.angle_alpha   90.00
_cell.angle_beta   90.00
_cell.angle_gamma   90.00
#
_symmetry.space_group_name_H-M   'P 1'
#
loop_
_entity.id
_entity.type
_entity.pdbx_description
1 polymer ?
#
loop_
_entity_poly.entity_id
_entity_poly.type
_entity_poly.pdbx_seq_one_letter_code
_entity_poly.pdbx_strand_id
1 'polypeptide(L)'
;MRFHLVASSFTRCAGVVGCWLALTGAAGAQAVLSPPRRLGDLNTGSTGAPAPRAFRFTSATGTTWFVADSLGPGVELHRSTGTPATTGLVVDLTPGPSNSNLRALTAVRNRVFFAFDDGVRGLEPWVSDGTAAGTRLCSDVVPGAGGIELLAAHAVGGRWVFFARTPGFGYEPWSTDGTTPGTFRLADISPG
;
A
#
# COMPACT_ATOMS: atom_id res chain seq x y z
N MET A 1 11.03 2.31 23.08
CA MET A 1 9.59 2.10 22.83
C MET A 1 9.45 1.39 21.49
N ARG A 2 8.96 0.15 21.47
CA ARG A 2 8.80 -0.66 20.26
C ARG A 2 7.36 -0.52 19.76
N PHE A 3 7.17 -0.08 18.52
CA PHE A 3 5.85 -0.04 17.90
C PHE A 3 5.52 -1.43 17.36
N HIS A 4 4.40 -1.98 17.81
CA HIS A 4 3.83 -3.22 17.33
C HIS A 4 2.75 -2.90 16.30
N LEU A 5 2.96 -3.32 15.05
CA LEU A 5 1.91 -3.34 14.05
C LEU A 5 0.96 -4.50 14.37
N VAL A 6 -0.29 -4.17 14.69
CA VAL A 6 -1.36 -5.15 14.88
C VAL A 6 -2.22 -5.12 13.64
N ALA A 7 -2.25 -6.22 12.88
CA ALA A 7 -3.26 -6.45 11.86
C ALA A 7 -4.18 -7.57 12.34
N SER A 8 -5.41 -7.21 12.73
CA SER A 8 -6.47 -8.16 13.05
C SER A 8 -7.30 -8.43 11.79
N SER A 9 -7.39 -9.69 11.39
CA SER A 9 -8.26 -10.17 10.33
C SER A 9 -9.71 -10.19 10.81
N PHE A 10 -10.61 -9.50 10.08
CA PHE A 10 -12.05 -9.63 10.26
C PHE A 10 -12.63 -10.52 9.15
N THR A 11 -13.21 -11.65 9.53
CA THR A 11 -14.06 -12.46 8.64
C THR A 11 -15.51 -12.04 8.85
N ARG A 12 -16.16 -11.46 7.84
CA ARG A 12 -17.62 -11.27 7.83
C ARG A 12 -18.28 -12.60 7.44
N CYS A 13 -19.09 -13.16 8.33
CA CYS A 13 -20.12 -14.14 7.93
C CYS A 13 -21.39 -13.37 7.54
N ALA A 14 -21.87 -13.56 6.32
CA ALA A 14 -23.15 -13.02 5.85
C ALA A 14 -24.27 -14.04 6.10
N GLY A 15 -25.33 -13.60 6.81
CA GLY A 15 -26.71 -14.11 6.73
C GLY A 15 -27.02 -15.49 7.34
N VAL A 16 -27.88 -15.52 8.36
CA VAL A 16 -29.25 -16.09 8.36
C VAL A 16 -29.80 -16.08 9.79
N VAL A 17 -31.07 -15.66 9.89
CA VAL A 17 -31.93 -15.59 11.09
C VAL A 17 -32.56 -16.96 11.36
N GLY A 18 -32.63 -17.41 12.63
CA GLY A 18 -33.67 -18.37 13.07
C GLY A 18 -33.23 -19.55 13.94
N CYS A 19 -33.60 -19.46 15.24
CA CYS A 19 -33.92 -20.45 16.29
C CYS A 19 -33.52 -21.96 16.25
N TRP A 20 -33.31 -22.47 17.46
CA TRP A 20 -32.65 -23.71 17.92
C TRP A 20 -33.45 -25.03 17.84
N LEU A 21 -32.74 -26.17 17.70
CA LEU A 21 -32.86 -27.35 18.60
C LEU A 21 -31.59 -28.23 18.51
N ALA A 22 -31.09 -28.70 19.66
CA ALA A 22 -29.74 -29.26 19.84
C ALA A 22 -29.64 -30.78 19.63
N LEU A 23 -28.43 -31.29 19.32
CA LEU A 23 -27.83 -32.51 19.90
C LEU A 23 -26.32 -32.60 19.58
N THR A 24 -25.52 -32.61 20.66
CA THR A 24 -24.15 -33.15 20.83
C THR A 24 -23.09 -32.92 19.74
N GLY A 25 -22.14 -32.01 19.99
CA GLY A 25 -20.85 -32.03 19.30
C GLY A 25 -20.04 -30.73 19.40
N ALA A 26 -18.99 -30.75 20.22
CA ALA A 26 -17.89 -29.78 20.32
C ALA A 26 -18.22 -28.35 20.79
N ALA A 27 -17.90 -28.14 22.07
CA ALA A 27 -17.63 -26.85 22.65
C ALA A 27 -16.61 -26.03 21.82
N GLY A 28 -16.88 -24.72 21.75
CA GLY A 28 -15.91 -23.64 21.61
C GLY A 28 -14.64 -23.94 20.82
N ALA A 29 -14.67 -23.76 19.50
CA ALA A 29 -13.46 -23.38 18.79
C ALA A 29 -13.13 -21.92 19.18
N GLN A 30 -12.49 -21.72 20.32
CA GLN A 30 -11.67 -20.54 20.49
C GLN A 30 -10.65 -20.59 19.35
N ALA A 31 -10.65 -19.61 18.47
CA ALA A 31 -9.57 -19.42 17.53
C ALA A 31 -8.30 -19.25 18.37
N VAL A 32 -7.53 -20.34 18.52
CA VAL A 32 -6.21 -20.29 19.13
C VAL A 32 -5.39 -19.43 18.20
N LEU A 33 -5.30 -18.14 18.50
CA LEU A 33 -4.39 -17.25 17.82
C LEU A 33 -3.01 -17.86 18.02
N SER A 34 -2.37 -18.27 16.93
CA SER A 34 -0.98 -18.72 17.00
C SER A 34 -0.17 -17.60 17.65
N PRO A 35 0.75 -17.92 18.58
CA PRO A 35 1.57 -16.90 19.20
C PRO A 35 2.26 -16.08 18.11
N PRO A 36 2.48 -14.77 18.32
CA PRO A 36 3.17 -13.92 17.36
C PRO A 36 4.46 -14.59 16.86
N ARG A 37 4.56 -14.79 15.55
CA ARG A 37 5.73 -15.41 14.91
C ARG A 37 6.50 -14.36 14.14
N ARG A 38 7.81 -14.32 14.32
CA ARG A 38 8.73 -13.49 13.52
C ARG A 38 8.65 -13.92 12.05
N LEU A 39 8.34 -12.97 11.16
CA LEU A 39 8.28 -13.23 9.72
C LEU A 39 9.64 -13.22 9.04
N GLY A 40 10.70 -12.76 9.71
CA GLY A 40 12.05 -12.75 9.16
C GLY A 40 12.84 -11.56 9.66
N ASP A 41 14.14 -11.56 9.37
CA ASP A 41 14.88 -10.30 9.32
C ASP A 41 14.84 -9.80 7.89
N LEU A 42 14.56 -8.51 7.71
CA LEU A 42 14.78 -7.86 6.42
C LEU A 42 16.22 -7.33 6.31
N ASN A 43 16.94 -7.24 7.44
CA ASN A 43 18.31 -6.73 7.55
C ASN A 43 19.26 -7.85 7.98
N THR A 44 19.60 -8.77 7.07
CA THR A 44 20.46 -9.93 7.38
C THR A 44 21.96 -9.61 7.49
N GLY A 45 22.36 -8.34 7.48
CA GLY A 45 23.74 -7.92 7.22
C GLY A 45 24.13 -6.60 7.89
N SER A 46 24.13 -6.56 9.23
CA SER A 46 25.08 -5.82 10.10
C SER A 46 24.43 -5.46 11.44
N THR A 47 25.19 -5.64 12.51
CA THR A 47 24.92 -5.10 13.84
C THR A 47 25.07 -3.58 13.79
N GLY A 48 24.03 -2.86 13.37
CA GLY A 48 24.09 -1.40 13.31
C GLY A 48 23.19 -0.73 12.27
N ALA A 49 22.56 -1.50 11.37
CA ALA A 49 21.52 -0.94 10.52
C ALA A 49 20.42 -0.33 11.41
N PRO A 50 20.00 0.93 11.19
CA PRO A 50 18.88 1.48 11.94
C PRO A 50 17.69 0.53 11.76
N ALA A 51 16.97 0.24 12.85
CA ALA A 51 15.84 -0.68 12.85
C ALA A 51 14.96 -0.46 11.61
N PRO A 52 14.45 -1.51 10.92
CA PRO A 52 13.67 -1.35 9.70
C PRO A 52 12.54 -0.36 9.95
N ARG A 53 12.62 0.81 9.31
CA ARG A 53 11.67 1.89 9.51
C ARG A 53 10.48 1.64 8.61
N ALA A 54 9.57 0.76 9.05
CA ALA A 54 8.25 0.64 8.42
C ALA A 54 7.45 1.91 8.73
N PHE A 55 7.61 2.94 7.91
CA PHE A 55 6.94 4.22 8.12
C PHE A 55 5.48 4.20 7.68
N ARG A 56 5.13 3.31 6.75
CA ARG A 56 3.81 3.20 6.13
C ARG A 56 3.59 1.74 5.74
N PHE A 57 2.40 1.22 6.06
CA PHE A 57 1.96 -0.09 5.59
C PHE A 57 0.47 -0.03 5.30
N THR A 58 0.02 -0.92 4.44
CA THR A 58 -1.39 -1.08 4.09
C THR A 58 -1.63 -2.54 3.72
N SER A 59 -2.83 -3.05 3.99
CA SER A 59 -3.16 -4.45 3.74
C SER A 59 -4.50 -4.59 3.06
N ALA A 60 -4.58 -5.50 2.10
CA ALA A 60 -5.82 -5.93 1.47
C ALA A 60 -5.67 -7.35 0.93
N THR A 61 -6.77 -8.12 0.96
CA THR A 61 -6.84 -9.48 0.40
C THR A 61 -5.67 -10.38 0.81
N GLY A 62 -5.28 -10.34 2.08
CA GLY A 62 -4.20 -11.18 2.62
C GLY A 62 -2.76 -10.77 2.25
N THR A 63 -2.58 -9.63 1.58
CA THR A 63 -1.27 -9.04 1.30
C THR A 63 -1.09 -7.77 2.11
N THR A 64 0.09 -7.61 2.70
CA THR A 64 0.56 -6.37 3.33
C THR A 64 1.66 -5.79 2.47
N TRP A 65 1.49 -4.54 2.05
CA TRP A 65 2.52 -3.73 1.42
C TRP A 65 3.08 -2.74 2.43
N PHE A 66 4.37 -2.51 2.38
CA PHE A 66 5.05 -1.61 3.29
C PHE A 66 6.33 -1.09 2.66
N VAL A 67 6.84 0.03 3.17
CA VAL A 67 8.17 0.51 2.83
C VAL A 67 9.16 0.07 3.92
N ALA A 68 10.30 -0.48 3.53
CA ALA A 68 11.34 -0.90 4.45
C ALA A 68 12.73 -0.81 3.82
N ASP A 69 13.74 -0.68 4.67
CA ASP A 69 15.14 -0.84 4.29
C ASP A 69 15.45 -2.34 4.19
N SER A 70 16.08 -2.75 3.08
CA SER A 70 16.58 -4.10 2.87
C SER A 70 17.95 -4.07 2.19
N LEU A 71 18.99 -3.62 2.91
CA LEU A 71 20.42 -3.71 2.55
C LEU A 71 20.76 -3.38 1.09
N GLY A 72 21.13 -2.12 0.83
CA GLY A 72 21.59 -1.66 -0.48
C GLY A 72 20.68 -0.60 -1.12
N PRO A 73 19.37 -0.88 -1.32
CA PRO A 73 18.47 -0.01 -2.10
C PRO A 73 17.78 1.09 -1.29
N GLY A 74 18.23 1.41 -0.06
CA GLY A 74 17.49 2.34 0.79
C GLY A 74 16.09 1.82 1.19
N VAL A 75 15.17 2.72 1.53
CA VAL A 75 13.79 2.37 1.95
C VAL A 75 12.85 2.26 0.75
N GLU A 76 12.44 1.02 0.44
CA GLU A 76 11.76 0.66 -0.81
C GLU A 76 10.47 -0.15 -0.62
N LEU A 77 9.72 -0.32 -1.70
CA LEU A 77 8.43 -1.03 -1.68
C LEU A 77 8.63 -2.54 -1.46
N HIS A 78 7.96 -3.09 -0.46
CA HIS A 78 7.98 -4.50 -0.11
C HIS A 78 6.56 -5.04 0.02
N ARG A 79 6.43 -6.38 -0.03
CA ARG A 79 5.17 -7.08 0.27
C ARG A 79 5.39 -8.29 1.17
N SER A 80 4.32 -8.71 1.82
CA SER A 80 4.23 -9.97 2.57
C SER A 80 2.83 -10.55 2.50
N THR A 81 2.71 -11.88 2.44
CA THR A 81 1.44 -12.59 2.71
C THR A 81 1.45 -13.30 4.08
N GLY A 82 2.32 -12.86 5.00
CA GLY A 82 2.36 -13.35 6.37
C GLY A 82 3.35 -14.48 6.65
N THR A 83 4.29 -14.77 5.75
CA THR A 83 5.37 -15.75 5.98
C THR A 83 6.73 -15.21 5.53
N PRO A 84 7.86 -15.73 6.09
CA PRO A 84 9.20 -15.38 5.61
C PRO A 84 9.40 -15.57 4.11
N ALA A 85 8.96 -16.70 3.56
CA ALA A 85 9.12 -17.01 2.14
C ALA A 85 8.36 -16.05 1.21
N THR A 86 7.34 -15.37 1.74
CA THR A 86 6.49 -14.44 0.99
C THR A 86 6.80 -12.98 1.28
N THR A 87 7.79 -12.71 2.13
CA THR A 87 8.17 -11.37 2.56
C THR A 87 9.43 -10.94 1.81
N GLY A 88 9.36 -9.82 1.08
CA GLY A 88 10.54 -9.28 0.40
C GLY A 88 10.26 -8.05 -0.45
N LEU A 89 11.33 -7.57 -1.07
CA LEU A 89 11.35 -6.46 -2.02
C LEU A 89 10.40 -6.74 -3.20
N VAL A 90 9.56 -5.76 -3.52
CA VAL A 90 8.76 -5.76 -4.75
C VAL A 90 9.60 -5.19 -5.88
N VAL A 91 10.15 -4.00 -5.66
CA VAL A 91 11.00 -3.28 -6.61
C VAL A 91 11.83 -2.25 -5.84
N ASP A 92 13.06 -2.06 -6.29
CA ASP A 92 13.90 -0.89 -5.94
C ASP A 92 13.51 0.26 -6.88
N LEU A 93 12.67 1.18 -6.39
CA LEU A 93 12.15 2.29 -7.18
C LEU A 93 13.16 3.42 -7.32
N THR A 94 14.07 3.57 -6.34
CA THR A 94 15.12 4.59 -6.33
C THR A 94 16.48 3.93 -6.20
N PRO A 95 17.07 3.45 -7.33
CA PRO A 95 18.30 2.69 -7.28
C PRO A 95 19.43 3.37 -6.51
N GLY A 96 20.02 2.62 -5.57
CA GLY A 96 21.08 3.10 -4.69
C GLY A 96 20.58 3.30 -3.24
N PRO A 97 21.34 4.00 -2.39
CA PRO A 97 21.03 4.08 -0.95
C PRO A 97 19.92 5.09 -0.60
N SER A 98 19.30 5.72 -1.60
CA SER A 98 18.27 6.73 -1.41
C SER A 98 16.91 6.09 -1.15
N ASN A 99 16.02 6.79 -0.46
CA ASN A 99 14.67 6.29 -0.21
C ASN A 99 13.71 6.71 -1.32
N SER A 100 12.83 5.80 -1.74
CA SER A 100 11.71 6.09 -2.64
C SER A 100 10.71 7.16 -2.18
N ASN A 101 10.64 7.46 -0.88
CA ASN A 101 9.75 8.49 -0.30
C ASN A 101 8.27 8.39 -0.76
N LEU A 102 7.75 7.16 -0.94
CA LEU A 102 6.39 6.92 -1.40
C LEU A 102 5.34 7.66 -0.55
N ARG A 103 4.39 8.32 -1.21
CA ARG A 103 3.30 9.05 -0.56
C ARG A 103 1.96 8.31 -0.74
N ALA A 104 1.14 8.35 0.31
CA ALA A 104 -0.21 7.78 0.33
C ALA A 104 -0.32 6.32 -0.15
N LEU A 105 0.56 5.45 0.37
CA LEU A 105 0.52 4.01 0.15
C LEU A 105 -0.85 3.42 0.52
N THR A 106 -1.64 3.03 -0.48
CA THR A 106 -3.05 2.66 -0.34
C THR A 106 -3.32 1.33 -1.04
N ALA A 107 -3.70 0.30 -0.29
CA ALA A 107 -4.14 -0.95 -0.88
C ALA A 107 -5.54 -0.82 -1.50
N VAL A 108 -5.70 -1.32 -2.72
CA VAL A 108 -6.98 -1.39 -3.44
C VAL A 108 -7.07 -2.78 -4.07
N ARG A 109 -7.94 -3.64 -3.50
CA ARG A 109 -8.02 -5.07 -3.86
C ARG A 109 -6.65 -5.75 -3.73
N ASN A 110 -6.12 -6.33 -4.80
CA ASN A 110 -4.84 -7.03 -4.85
C ASN A 110 -3.67 -6.16 -5.31
N ARG A 111 -3.82 -4.83 -5.33
CA ARG A 111 -2.80 -3.88 -5.78
C ARG A 111 -2.57 -2.82 -4.71
N VAL A 112 -1.43 -2.15 -4.80
CA VAL A 112 -1.13 -0.96 -4.01
C VAL A 112 -0.93 0.24 -4.93
N PHE A 113 -1.50 1.37 -4.53
CA PHE A 113 -1.38 2.65 -5.19
C PHE A 113 -0.61 3.62 -4.30
N PHE A 114 0.16 4.50 -4.90
CA PHE A 114 0.97 5.49 -4.21
C PHE A 114 1.35 6.62 -5.16
N ALA A 115 1.75 7.75 -4.61
CA ALA A 115 2.42 8.78 -5.39
C ALA A 115 3.93 8.66 -5.23
N PHE A 116 4.66 8.76 -6.34
CA PHE A 116 6.11 8.58 -6.41
C PHE A 116 6.72 9.54 -7.42
N ASP A 117 7.90 10.06 -7.08
CA ASP A 117 8.70 10.92 -7.94
C ASP A 117 9.87 10.10 -8.50
N ASP A 118 9.84 9.85 -9.80
CA ASP A 118 10.87 9.07 -10.50
C ASP A 118 12.10 9.90 -10.91
N GLY A 119 12.15 11.18 -10.50
CA GLY A 119 13.19 12.14 -10.87
C GLY A 119 13.07 12.69 -12.30
N VAL A 120 12.05 12.28 -13.06
CA VAL A 120 11.82 12.70 -14.46
C VAL A 120 10.49 13.44 -14.60
N ARG A 121 9.43 12.92 -13.98
CA ARG A 121 8.04 13.40 -14.10
C ARG A 121 7.53 14.11 -12.85
N GLY A 122 8.39 14.27 -11.85
CA GLY A 122 7.97 14.72 -10.53
C GLY A 122 7.03 13.70 -9.87
N LEU A 123 6.38 14.12 -8.79
CA LEU A 123 5.47 13.27 -8.04
C LEU A 123 4.21 12.95 -8.86
N GLU A 124 3.97 11.69 -9.19
CA GLU A 124 2.85 11.25 -10.03
C GLU A 124 2.14 10.01 -9.44
N PRO A 125 0.94 9.60 -9.91
CA PRO A 125 0.25 8.40 -9.41
C PRO A 125 0.83 7.11 -10.01
N TRP A 126 1.21 6.17 -9.15
CA TRP A 126 1.77 4.85 -9.50
C TRP A 126 0.95 3.71 -8.90
N VAL A 127 1.07 2.54 -9.51
CA VAL A 127 0.43 1.29 -9.08
C VAL A 127 1.43 0.14 -9.09
N SER A 128 1.26 -0.82 -8.18
CA SER A 128 1.96 -2.10 -8.18
C SER A 128 0.99 -3.26 -7.91
N ASP A 129 1.17 -4.37 -8.62
CA ASP A 129 0.56 -5.67 -8.30
C ASP A 129 1.43 -6.51 -7.33
N GLY A 130 2.49 -5.91 -6.79
CA GLY A 130 3.47 -6.56 -5.95
C GLY A 130 4.62 -7.22 -6.72
N THR A 131 4.70 -7.07 -8.04
CA THR A 131 5.87 -7.45 -8.84
C THR A 131 6.58 -6.22 -9.40
N ALA A 132 7.87 -6.35 -9.72
CA ALA A 132 8.61 -5.27 -10.37
C ALA A 132 7.98 -4.89 -11.74
N ALA A 133 7.64 -5.89 -12.57
CA ALA A 133 7.02 -5.66 -13.87
C ALA A 133 5.63 -5.01 -13.80
N GLY A 134 4.85 -5.32 -12.74
CA GLY A 134 3.55 -4.71 -12.50
C GLY A 134 3.62 -3.38 -11.75
N THR A 135 4.81 -2.89 -11.41
CA THR A 135 5.01 -1.57 -10.79
C THR A 135 5.23 -0.52 -11.86
N ARG A 136 4.29 0.42 -12.01
CA ARG A 136 4.28 1.38 -13.12
C ARG A 136 3.46 2.63 -12.83
N LEU A 137 3.75 3.67 -13.59
CA LEU A 137 2.96 4.90 -13.65
C LEU A 137 1.51 4.59 -14.07
N CYS A 138 0.55 5.24 -13.44
CA CYS A 138 -0.86 5.20 -13.84
C CYS A 138 -1.10 6.15 -15.00
N SER A 139 -0.70 7.41 -14.82
CA SER A 139 -0.71 8.48 -15.81
C SER A 139 0.29 9.54 -15.40
N ASP A 140 0.87 10.24 -16.38
CA ASP A 140 1.59 11.50 -16.16
C ASP A 140 0.52 12.60 -16.11
N VAL A 141 0.03 12.95 -14.92
CA VAL A 141 -1.08 13.90 -14.72
C VAL A 141 -0.59 15.33 -14.94
N VAL A 142 0.64 15.64 -14.52
CA VAL A 142 1.29 16.94 -14.74
C VAL A 142 2.53 16.73 -15.59
N PRO A 143 2.40 16.83 -16.94
CA PRO A 143 3.53 16.60 -17.84
C PRO A 143 4.77 17.43 -17.50
N GLY A 144 5.92 16.76 -17.46
CA GLY A 144 7.21 17.35 -17.12
C GLY A 144 7.58 17.13 -15.66
N ALA A 145 8.56 17.86 -15.14
CA ALA A 145 9.12 17.60 -13.81
C ALA A 145 8.31 18.17 -12.62
N GLY A 146 7.11 18.72 -12.88
CA GLY A 146 6.34 19.45 -11.87
C GLY A 146 5.57 18.55 -10.89
N GLY A 147 4.98 17.47 -11.39
CA GLY A 147 4.17 16.54 -10.59
C GLY A 147 2.90 17.16 -9.99
N ILE A 148 2.14 16.31 -9.31
CA ILE A 148 0.98 16.68 -8.50
C ILE A 148 1.37 17.18 -7.11
N GLU A 149 0.62 18.12 -6.53
CA GLU A 149 0.66 18.35 -5.09
C GLU A 149 -0.41 17.48 -4.42
N LEU A 150 0.00 16.35 -3.82
CA LEU A 150 -0.93 15.43 -3.17
C LEU A 150 -1.39 15.92 -1.78
N LEU A 151 -2.70 16.01 -1.57
CA LEU A 151 -3.33 16.35 -0.29
C LEU A 151 -3.77 15.11 0.51
N ALA A 152 -4.55 14.23 -0.11
CA ALA A 152 -5.12 13.05 0.54
C ALA A 152 -5.42 11.96 -0.48
N ALA A 153 -5.49 10.69 -0.06
CA ALA A 153 -5.94 9.61 -0.92
C ALA A 153 -6.55 8.44 -0.15
N HIS A 154 -7.53 7.78 -0.75
CA HIS A 154 -8.29 6.67 -0.18
C HIS A 154 -8.73 5.66 -1.25
N ALA A 155 -8.97 4.43 -0.81
CA ALA A 155 -9.62 3.42 -1.64
C ALA A 155 -11.14 3.65 -1.65
N VAL A 156 -11.75 3.79 -2.83
CA VAL A 156 -13.20 3.96 -3.00
C VAL A 156 -13.67 3.12 -4.18
N GLY A 157 -14.65 2.23 -3.96
CA GLY A 157 -15.28 1.46 -5.05
C GLY A 157 -14.32 0.59 -5.88
N GLY A 158 -13.17 0.18 -5.31
CA GLY A 158 -12.13 -0.56 -6.04
C GLY A 158 -11.22 0.31 -6.91
N ARG A 159 -11.25 1.63 -6.72
CA ARG A 159 -10.37 2.62 -7.35
C ARG A 159 -9.58 3.35 -6.28
N TRP A 160 -8.47 3.97 -6.68
CA TRP A 160 -7.76 4.93 -5.83
C TRP A 160 -8.31 6.33 -6.13
N VAL A 161 -8.81 7.00 -5.11
CA VAL A 161 -9.31 8.38 -5.20
C VAL A 161 -8.39 9.26 -4.40
N PHE A 162 -7.89 10.32 -5.01
CA PHE A 162 -6.93 11.23 -4.40
C PHE A 162 -7.28 12.68 -4.68
N PHE A 163 -6.93 13.56 -3.75
CA PHE A 163 -7.07 15.00 -3.90
C PHE A 163 -5.70 15.57 -4.21
N ALA A 164 -5.61 16.27 -5.34
CA ALA A 164 -4.35 16.80 -5.83
C ALA A 164 -4.53 18.15 -6.52
N ARG A 165 -3.55 19.02 -6.32
CA ARG A 165 -3.40 20.25 -7.08
C ARG A 165 -2.57 19.98 -8.34
N THR A 166 -2.98 20.57 -9.44
CA THR A 166 -2.26 20.56 -10.73
C THR A 166 -2.15 21.99 -11.25
N PRO A 167 -1.24 22.29 -12.20
CA PRO A 167 -1.18 23.61 -12.81
C PRO A 167 -2.54 24.07 -13.34
N GLY A 168 -2.98 25.27 -12.95
CA GLY A 168 -4.25 25.85 -13.35
C GLY A 168 -5.49 25.38 -12.57
N PHE A 169 -5.35 24.51 -11.57
CA PHE A 169 -6.48 24.02 -10.76
C PHE A 169 -6.14 24.00 -9.26
N GLY A 170 -7.16 24.08 -8.40
CA GLY A 170 -7.03 23.89 -6.96
C GLY A 170 -6.84 22.41 -6.59
N TYR A 171 -7.10 22.07 -5.32
CA TYR A 171 -7.11 20.66 -4.91
C TYR A 171 -8.38 19.98 -5.42
N GLU A 172 -8.26 19.25 -6.52
CA GLU A 172 -9.37 18.57 -7.14
C GLU A 172 -9.42 17.08 -6.79
N PRO A 173 -10.60 16.44 -6.77
CA PRO A 173 -10.73 15.01 -6.65
C PRO A 173 -10.39 14.32 -7.97
N TRP A 174 -9.45 13.39 -7.92
CA TRP A 174 -9.04 12.52 -9.02
C TRP A 174 -9.34 11.06 -8.70
N SER A 175 -9.49 10.25 -9.74
CA SER A 175 -9.66 8.81 -9.62
C SER A 175 -8.78 8.07 -10.60
N THR A 176 -8.19 6.95 -10.15
CA THR A 176 -7.49 6.01 -11.01
C THR A 176 -7.85 4.54 -10.70
N ASP A 177 -7.93 3.72 -11.75
CA ASP A 177 -7.89 2.25 -11.63
C ASP A 177 -6.49 1.68 -11.92
N GLY A 178 -5.49 2.54 -12.07
CA GLY A 178 -4.12 2.17 -12.39
C GLY A 178 -3.83 2.18 -13.89
N THR A 179 -4.72 2.65 -14.75
CA THR A 179 -4.44 2.81 -16.19
C THR A 179 -4.53 4.28 -16.59
N THR A 180 -3.88 4.64 -17.70
CA THR A 180 -3.92 6.02 -18.21
C THR A 180 -5.34 6.44 -18.59
N PRO A 181 -6.12 5.66 -19.38
CA PRO A 181 -7.52 6.02 -19.67
C PRO A 181 -8.40 6.03 -18.43
N GLY A 182 -8.07 5.20 -17.45
CA GLY A 182 -8.75 5.14 -16.17
C GLY A 182 -8.26 6.16 -15.17
N THR A 183 -7.40 7.13 -15.50
CA THR A 183 -6.93 8.19 -14.59
C THR A 183 -7.51 9.53 -15.02
N PHE A 184 -8.38 10.12 -14.20
CA PHE A 184 -9.09 11.35 -14.56
C PHE A 184 -9.57 12.13 -13.33
N ARG A 185 -9.77 13.44 -13.51
CA ARG A 185 -10.40 14.31 -12.53
C ARG A 185 -11.90 14.02 -12.48
N LEU A 186 -12.43 13.79 -11.28
CA LEU A 186 -13.85 13.47 -11.06
C LEU A 186 -14.75 14.70 -11.23
N ALA A 187 -14.31 15.84 -10.71
CA ALA A 187 -15.01 17.11 -10.76
C ALA A 187 -14.03 18.25 -10.52
N ASP A 188 -14.42 19.47 -10.93
CA ASP A 188 -13.78 20.72 -10.53
C ASP A 188 -14.64 21.34 -9.42
N ILE A 189 -14.22 21.15 -8.17
CA ILE A 189 -14.93 21.60 -6.96
C ILE A 189 -14.20 22.72 -6.24
N SER A 190 -12.93 22.96 -6.56
CA SER A 190 -12.08 24.02 -5.98
C SER A 190 -11.45 24.86 -7.09
N PRO A 191 -12.27 25.56 -7.92
CA PRO A 191 -11.75 26.36 -9.03
C PRO A 191 -10.71 27.39 -8.53
N GLY A 192 -9.59 27.44 -9.26
CA GLY A 192 -8.45 28.31 -8.98
C GLY A 192 -8.61 29.74 -9.49
#